data_AF-A0A8C4T6R6-F1
#
_entry.id   AF-A0A8C4T6R6-F1
#
_cell.length_a   1.000
_cell.length_b   1.000
_cell.length_c   1.000
_cell.angle_alpha   90.00
_cell.angle_beta   90.00
_cell.angle_gamma   90.00
#
_symmetry.space_group_name_H-M   'P 1'
#
loop_
_entity.id
_entity.type
_entity.pdbx_description
1 polymer ?
#
loop_
_entity_poly.entity_id
_entity_poly.type
_entity_poly.pdbx_seq_one_letter_code
_entity_poly.pdbx_strand_id
1 'polypeptide(L)'
;PHIRFNYNLQVEIQNLIITPLNEVISDHYLITFDLVLPLRTHSQIKTKTVRHLDCNSASKFIDTLSKSSVIVENHLDQLTSNVNTENNLDELTSHYNVTLRDALDTVAPLKTKVIKAHRNSPWFNENTRALKLECRKLERRWRTTKLQVFQIAWTESVNKYKKALFKARSEYYSTLIDSNNKNPRALFRTVTKLTNGNSDQQCKIPTDISSTDFINFFNEKIKNIRSQISASQYKPNTSLADPVSHCTQHFNNFNPVTEQEVLSLISKMKPTTCSLDPVPTKLVKSAMDVLAAPILNIINSSLLHGTVPDALKVSIKPLLKKSDLDPHILNNYRPISNLPFLSKILEKVVASQLQTHLMHYNLFEKFQSGFRTGHSTETALTRVVNDILISSDEGNSSVIMLLDLSAAFDTIDHSILLHRLENDVGLTGTVLAWFSSYLSNRFQYVQKCADSTPSLYTEVQYGVPQGSVL
;
A
#
# COMPACT_ATOMS: atom_id res chain seq x y z
N PRO A 1 24.78 31.92 23.54
CA PRO A 1 23.36 31.83 23.98
C PRO A 1 22.48 31.21 22.87
N HIS A 2 22.16 29.92 22.99
CA HIS A 2 21.25 29.23 22.05
C HIS A 2 19.80 29.56 22.39
N ILE A 3 19.14 30.40 21.60
CA ILE A 3 17.68 30.61 21.68
C ILE A 3 17.01 29.41 21.01
N ARG A 4 16.43 28.50 21.80
CA ARG A 4 15.60 27.40 21.29
C ARG A 4 14.12 27.78 21.34
N PHE A 5 13.50 27.96 20.17
CA PHE A 5 12.04 28.06 20.07
C PHE A 5 11.42 26.67 20.00
N ASN A 6 10.57 26.33 20.97
CA ASN A 6 10.02 24.98 21.16
C ASN A 6 8.70 24.74 20.40
N TYR A 7 8.56 25.27 19.18
CA TYR A 7 7.39 25.08 18.33
C TYR A 7 7.79 24.87 16.86
N ASN A 8 7.24 23.82 16.23
CA ASN A 8 7.33 23.49 14.80
C ASN A 8 6.66 24.54 13.88
N LEU A 9 7.08 25.79 13.98
CA LEU A 9 6.88 26.81 12.96
C LEU A 9 8.26 26.99 12.32
N GLN A 10 8.35 26.87 11.00
CA GLN A 10 9.51 27.40 10.28
C GLN A 10 9.47 28.91 10.49
N VAL A 11 10.18 29.36 11.51
CA VAL A 11 10.32 30.76 11.86
C VAL A 11 11.63 31.20 11.24
N GLU A 12 11.57 32.14 10.31
CA GLU A 12 12.75 32.75 9.75
C GLU A 12 13.11 33.97 10.60
N ILE A 13 14.35 33.98 11.10
CA ILE A 13 14.89 35.10 11.86
C ILE A 13 15.65 35.96 10.85
N GLN A 14 15.25 37.21 10.73
CA GLN A 14 15.91 38.20 9.88
C GLN A 14 16.44 39.34 10.75
N ASN A 15 17.41 40.10 10.24
CA ASN A 15 17.95 41.31 10.90
C ASN A 15 18.39 41.09 12.36
N LEU A 16 19.14 40.01 12.64
CA LEU A 16 19.72 39.78 13.96
C LEU A 16 20.82 40.83 14.24
N ILE A 17 20.58 41.68 15.23
CA ILE A 17 21.51 42.70 15.71
C ILE A 17 21.83 42.40 17.17
N ILE A 18 23.11 42.42 17.51
CA ILE A 18 23.61 42.23 18.87
C ILE A 18 24.32 43.53 19.27
N THR A 19 23.71 44.30 20.17
CA THR A 19 24.29 45.55 20.68
C THR A 19 24.77 45.36 22.11
N PRO A 20 26.02 45.72 22.45
CA PRO A 20 26.45 45.78 23.84
C PRO A 20 25.64 46.87 24.55
N LEU A 21 24.90 46.49 25.59
CA LEU A 21 24.16 47.45 26.40
C LEU A 21 25.19 48.09 27.35
N ASN A 22 25.75 49.24 26.96
CA ASN A 22 26.66 50.12 27.71
C ASN A 22 27.36 49.44 28.92
N GLU A 23 28.66 49.13 28.80
CA GLU A 23 29.46 48.31 29.74
C GLU A 23 29.39 48.75 31.22
N VAL A 24 28.92 49.97 31.49
CA VAL A 24 28.72 50.50 32.85
C VAL A 24 27.45 49.96 33.53
N ILE A 25 26.45 49.49 32.76
CA ILE A 25 25.09 49.19 33.26
C ILE A 25 24.73 47.69 33.16
N SER A 26 25.31 46.95 32.21
CA SER A 26 25.00 45.52 32.02
C SER A 26 26.11 44.79 31.27
N ASP A 27 26.47 43.60 31.74
CA ASP A 27 27.38 42.64 31.08
C ASP A 27 26.66 41.79 30.01
N HIS A 28 25.36 41.98 29.82
CA HIS A 28 24.55 41.27 28.83
C HIS A 28 24.38 42.08 27.54
N TYR A 29 24.57 41.41 26.40
CA TYR A 29 24.28 41.96 25.08
C TYR A 29 22.77 41.99 24.80
N LEU A 30 22.28 43.12 24.29
CA LEU A 30 20.93 43.23 23.75
C LEU A 30 20.89 42.57 22.37
N ILE A 31 19.99 41.61 22.20
CA ILE A 31 19.77 40.94 20.93
C ILE A 31 18.41 41.36 20.39
N THR A 32 18.38 42.03 19.24
CA THR A 32 17.15 42.37 18.51
C THR A 32 17.11 41.60 17.20
N PHE A 33 15.95 41.13 16.78
CA PHE A 33 15.75 40.49 15.49
C PHE A 33 14.31 40.65 15.02
N ASP A 34 14.12 40.58 13.71
CA ASP A 34 12.81 40.50 13.09
C ASP A 34 12.39 39.04 12.95
N LEU A 35 11.14 38.78 13.31
CA LEU A 35 10.59 37.43 13.29
C LEU A 35 9.49 37.35 12.23
N VAL A 36 9.81 36.74 11.09
CA VAL A 36 8.84 36.55 10.01
C VAL A 36 7.98 35.35 10.35
N LEU A 37 6.74 35.62 10.77
CA LEU A 37 5.73 34.60 10.96
C LEU A 37 4.98 34.39 9.64
N PRO A 38 5.07 33.22 8.99
CA PRO A 38 4.19 32.93 7.87
C PRO A 38 2.74 32.99 8.38
N LEU A 39 1.97 33.96 7.89
CA LEU A 39 0.54 34.01 8.10
C LEU A 39 -0.02 32.70 7.55
N ARG A 40 -0.62 31.88 8.43
CA ARG A 40 -1.25 30.64 8.00
C ARG A 40 -2.34 31.02 7.01
N THR A 41 -2.13 30.69 5.74
CA THR A 41 -3.19 30.69 4.75
C THR A 41 -4.33 29.86 5.33
N HIS A 42 -5.54 30.42 5.32
CA HIS A 42 -6.74 29.69 5.75
C HIS A 42 -6.71 28.34 5.04
N SER A 43 -6.88 27.26 5.82
CA SER A 43 -6.89 25.91 5.28
C SER A 43 -7.78 25.89 4.04
N GLN A 44 -7.20 25.60 2.87
CA GLN A 44 -7.97 25.53 1.63
C GLN A 44 -9.21 24.68 1.87
N ILE A 45 -10.36 25.25 1.54
CA ILE A 45 -11.63 24.53 1.60
C ILE A 45 -11.52 23.41 0.57
N LYS A 46 -11.44 22.17 1.02
CA LYS A 46 -11.37 21.01 0.14
C LYS A 46 -12.74 20.35 0.11
N THR A 47 -13.30 20.22 -1.09
CA THR A 47 -14.42 19.32 -1.34
C THR A 47 -13.88 17.90 -1.43
N LYS A 48 -14.61 16.94 -0.83
CA LYS A 48 -14.31 15.52 -0.96
C LYS A 48 -15.62 14.77 -1.17
N THR A 49 -15.63 13.87 -2.14
CA THR A 49 -16.71 12.89 -2.31
C THR A 49 -16.54 11.79 -1.27
N VAL A 50 -17.57 11.56 -0.46
CA VAL A 50 -17.55 10.58 0.62
C VAL A 50 -18.86 9.80 0.66
N ARG A 51 -18.75 8.49 0.92
CA ARG A 51 -19.88 7.65 1.35
C ARG A 51 -19.93 7.63 2.87
N HIS A 52 -21.14 7.61 3.43
CA HIS A 52 -21.31 7.41 4.86
C HIS A 52 -21.44 5.91 5.13
N LEU A 53 -20.37 5.30 5.64
CA LEU A 53 -20.31 3.87 5.94
C LEU A 53 -20.25 3.67 7.45
N ASP A 54 -21.42 3.48 8.06
CA ASP A 54 -21.63 3.07 9.45
C ASP A 54 -22.18 1.64 9.53
N CYS A 55 -22.35 1.10 10.75
CA CYS A 55 -22.88 -0.25 10.97
C CYS A 55 -24.29 -0.43 10.37
N ASN A 56 -25.12 0.61 10.38
CA ASN A 56 -26.46 0.59 9.80
C ASN A 56 -26.40 0.44 8.27
N SER A 57 -25.55 1.22 7.60
CA SER A 57 -25.33 1.11 6.16
C SER A 57 -24.73 -0.25 5.77
N ALA A 58 -23.85 -0.83 6.59
CA ALA A 58 -23.32 -2.16 6.34
C ALA A 58 -24.41 -3.23 6.44
N SER A 59 -25.30 -3.14 7.43
CA SER A 59 -26.43 -4.07 7.59
C SER A 59 -27.40 -3.97 6.41
N LYS A 60 -27.80 -2.74 6.03
CA LYS A 60 -28.65 -2.51 4.85
C LYS A 60 -28.02 -3.00 3.55
N PHE A 61 -26.70 -2.89 3.42
CA PHE A 61 -25.97 -3.42 2.28
C PHE A 61 -26.08 -4.94 2.21
N ILE A 62 -25.86 -5.64 3.32
CA ILE A 62 -26.04 -7.10 3.42
C ILE A 62 -27.49 -7.48 3.10
N ASP A 63 -28.48 -6.76 3.65
CA ASP A 63 -29.90 -7.01 3.37
C ASP A 63 -30.24 -6.80 1.89
N THR A 64 -29.65 -5.78 1.26
CA THR A 64 -29.87 -5.51 -0.18
C THR A 64 -29.26 -6.62 -1.03
N LEU A 65 -28.05 -7.07 -0.68
CA LEU A 65 -27.41 -8.21 -1.35
C LEU A 65 -28.23 -9.49 -1.16
N SER A 66 -28.74 -9.76 0.06
CA SER A 66 -29.56 -10.93 0.36
C SER A 66 -30.82 -11.06 -0.52
N LYS A 67 -31.31 -9.92 -1.02
CA LYS A 67 -32.49 -9.83 -1.90
C LYS A 67 -32.13 -9.77 -3.39
N SER A 68 -30.88 -9.45 -3.71
CA SER A 68 -30.39 -9.46 -5.08
C SER A 68 -30.21 -10.91 -5.54
N SER A 69 -30.59 -11.21 -6.77
CA SER A 69 -30.59 -12.55 -7.38
C SER A 69 -29.21 -13.24 -7.48
N VAL A 70 -28.16 -12.62 -6.93
CA VAL A 70 -26.78 -13.14 -6.85
C VAL A 70 -26.67 -14.45 -6.05
N ILE A 71 -27.69 -14.83 -5.28
CA ILE A 71 -27.58 -15.87 -4.23
C ILE A 71 -28.14 -17.24 -4.64
N VAL A 72 -28.87 -17.36 -5.76
CA VAL A 72 -29.71 -18.55 -5.98
C VAL A 72 -29.18 -19.54 -7.02
N GLU A 73 -28.37 -19.12 -8.00
CA GLU A 73 -27.93 -20.08 -9.02
C GLU A 73 -26.53 -20.61 -8.73
N ASN A 74 -26.50 -21.78 -8.07
CA ASN A 74 -25.41 -22.74 -8.17
C ASN A 74 -25.23 -23.14 -9.64
N HIS A 75 -24.60 -22.27 -10.44
CA HIS A 75 -24.34 -22.52 -11.86
C HIS A 75 -23.33 -23.65 -12.11
N LEU A 76 -22.87 -24.36 -11.08
CA LEU A 76 -21.98 -25.51 -11.27
C LEU A 76 -22.64 -26.61 -12.13
N ASP A 77 -23.97 -26.76 -12.06
CA ASP A 77 -24.71 -27.78 -12.82
C ASP A 77 -24.97 -27.40 -14.29
N GLN A 78 -24.77 -26.13 -14.69
CA GLN A 78 -24.93 -25.67 -16.07
C GLN A 78 -23.60 -25.45 -16.82
N LEU A 79 -22.46 -25.49 -16.14
CA LEU A 79 -21.13 -25.30 -16.73
C LEU A 79 -20.65 -26.51 -17.55
N THR A 80 -21.37 -27.63 -17.54
CA THR A 80 -21.05 -28.82 -18.35
C THR A 80 -21.61 -28.79 -19.78
N SER A 81 -22.37 -27.75 -20.16
CA SER A 81 -22.91 -27.60 -21.52
C SER A 81 -22.24 -26.46 -22.29
N ASN A 82 -21.46 -26.85 -23.31
CA ASN A 82 -20.78 -26.05 -24.32
C ASN A 82 -21.45 -24.71 -24.70
N VAL A 83 -20.67 -23.62 -24.64
CA VAL A 83 -20.46 -22.52 -25.64
C VAL A 83 -19.80 -21.30 -24.94
N ASN A 84 -18.70 -20.77 -25.49
CA ASN A 84 -17.95 -19.56 -25.11
C ASN A 84 -17.66 -19.35 -23.60
N THR A 85 -16.63 -20.04 -23.10
CA THR A 85 -16.26 -20.10 -21.67
C THR A 85 -15.49 -18.90 -21.13
N GLU A 86 -14.70 -18.19 -21.94
CA GLU A 86 -14.03 -16.95 -21.51
C GLU A 86 -15.04 -15.85 -21.18
N ASN A 87 -16.04 -15.67 -22.06
CA ASN A 87 -17.11 -14.70 -21.85
C ASN A 87 -17.90 -14.97 -20.56
N ASN A 88 -18.12 -16.23 -20.21
CA ASN A 88 -18.87 -16.59 -19.01
C ASN A 88 -18.15 -16.14 -17.71
N LEU A 89 -16.82 -16.31 -17.60
CA LEU A 89 -16.10 -15.92 -16.38
C LEU A 89 -15.99 -14.40 -16.21
N ASP A 90 -15.76 -13.67 -17.30
CA ASP A 90 -15.77 -12.20 -17.28
C ASP A 90 -17.18 -11.64 -17.02
N GLU A 91 -18.22 -12.27 -17.57
CA GLU A 91 -19.62 -11.94 -17.28
C GLU A 91 -19.96 -12.17 -15.81
N LEU A 92 -19.58 -13.31 -15.22
CA LEU A 92 -19.75 -13.60 -13.79
C LEU A 92 -19.04 -12.56 -12.92
N THR A 93 -17.81 -12.22 -13.26
CA THR A 93 -17.01 -11.22 -12.52
C THR A 93 -17.60 -9.82 -12.68
N SER A 94 -18.08 -9.47 -13.87
CA SER A 94 -18.77 -8.21 -14.16
C SER A 94 -20.07 -8.11 -13.36
N HIS A 95 -20.88 -9.16 -13.36
CA HIS A 95 -22.14 -9.23 -12.61
C HIS A 95 -21.92 -9.07 -11.10
N TYR A 96 -20.90 -9.75 -10.54
CA TYR A 96 -20.46 -9.57 -9.16
C TYR A 96 -20.09 -8.11 -8.86
N ASN A 97 -19.27 -7.49 -9.73
CA ASN A 97 -18.82 -6.11 -9.55
C ASN A 97 -19.97 -5.09 -9.66
N VAL A 98 -20.87 -5.26 -10.63
CA VAL A 98 -22.03 -4.38 -10.83
C VAL A 98 -22.99 -4.48 -9.65
N THR A 99 -23.35 -5.70 -9.23
CA THR A 99 -24.30 -5.87 -8.12
C THR A 99 -23.80 -5.27 -6.81
N LEU A 100 -22.52 -5.47 -6.48
CA LEU A 100 -21.93 -4.85 -5.30
C LEU A 100 -21.95 -3.32 -5.39
N ARG A 101 -21.66 -2.76 -6.56
CA ARG A 101 -21.67 -1.31 -6.78
C ARG A 101 -23.07 -0.73 -6.64
N ASP A 102 -24.06 -1.36 -7.27
CA ASP A 102 -25.46 -0.93 -7.25
C ASP A 102 -26.06 -1.02 -5.85
N ALA A 103 -25.76 -2.10 -5.12
CA ALA A 103 -26.17 -2.24 -3.72
C ALA A 103 -25.53 -1.13 -2.84
N LEU A 104 -24.26 -0.82 -3.07
CA LEU A 104 -23.57 0.25 -2.34
C LEU A 104 -24.12 1.64 -2.69
N ASP A 105 -24.42 1.89 -3.97
CA ASP A 105 -24.99 3.15 -4.45
C ASP A 105 -26.41 3.38 -3.92
N THR A 106 -27.20 2.31 -3.81
CA THR A 106 -28.54 2.35 -3.22
C THR A 106 -28.48 2.68 -1.73
N VAL A 107 -27.58 2.02 -0.98
CA VAL A 107 -27.55 2.14 0.48
C VAL A 107 -26.75 3.36 0.97
N ALA A 108 -25.67 3.71 0.28
CA ALA A 108 -24.73 4.75 0.69
C ALA A 108 -24.24 5.56 -0.53
N PRO A 109 -25.09 6.39 -1.17
CA PRO A 109 -24.72 7.15 -2.36
C PRO A 109 -23.59 8.16 -2.06
N LEU A 110 -22.82 8.49 -3.11
CA LEU A 110 -21.75 9.48 -3.01
C LEU A 110 -22.32 10.86 -2.68
N LYS A 111 -21.80 11.48 -1.62
CA LYS A 111 -22.14 12.85 -1.22
C LYS A 111 -20.89 13.72 -1.20
N THR A 112 -20.97 14.88 -1.84
CA THR A 112 -19.89 15.88 -1.78
C THR A 112 -19.97 16.62 -0.45
N LYS A 113 -18.91 16.54 0.36
CA LYS A 113 -18.80 17.30 1.60
C LYS A 113 -17.64 18.27 1.53
N VAL A 114 -17.87 19.46 2.07
CA VAL A 114 -16.83 20.46 2.29
C VAL A 114 -16.11 20.15 3.60
N ILE A 115 -14.83 19.80 3.52
CA ILE A 115 -14.01 19.46 4.69
C ILE A 115 -13.09 20.64 5.02
N LYS A 116 -13.21 21.15 6.24
CA LYS A 116 -12.20 22.03 6.83
C LYS A 116 -11.06 21.16 7.36
N ALA A 117 -9.84 21.38 6.86
CA ALA A 117 -8.67 20.62 7.31
C ALA A 117 -8.32 21.01 8.75
N HIS A 118 -8.85 20.27 9.73
CA HIS A 118 -8.41 20.39 11.11
C HIS A 118 -7.17 19.53 11.33
N ARG A 119 -6.15 20.07 12.02
CA ARG A 119 -5.08 19.23 12.58
C ARG A 119 -5.71 18.34 13.65
N ASN A 120 -5.70 17.04 13.42
CA ASN A 120 -6.12 16.07 14.42
C ASN A 120 -5.17 16.15 15.61
N SER A 121 -5.71 16.53 16.77
CA SER A 121 -5.03 16.45 18.07
C SER A 121 -5.79 15.41 18.89
N PRO A 122 -5.46 14.11 18.78
CA PRO A 122 -6.19 13.03 19.45
C PRO A 122 -6.26 13.19 20.96
N TRP A 123 -5.25 13.84 21.56
CA TRP A 123 -5.17 14.15 22.99
C TRP A 123 -6.04 15.36 23.41
N PHE A 124 -6.70 16.07 22.49
CA PHE A 124 -7.52 17.23 22.81
C PHE A 124 -8.93 16.79 23.23
N ASN A 125 -9.11 16.64 24.55
CA ASN A 125 -10.35 16.18 25.17
C ASN A 125 -11.25 17.32 25.66
N GLU A 126 -12.43 16.98 26.19
CA GLU A 126 -13.42 17.95 26.70
C GLU A 126 -12.88 18.84 27.81
N ASN A 127 -12.08 18.30 28.73
CA ASN A 127 -11.45 19.07 29.81
C ASN A 127 -10.52 20.16 29.24
N THR A 128 -9.64 19.81 28.30
CA THR A 128 -8.77 20.80 27.64
C THR A 128 -9.57 21.83 26.83
N ARG A 129 -10.71 21.43 26.25
CA ARG A 129 -11.63 22.34 25.54
C ARG A 129 -12.29 23.34 26.50
N ALA A 130 -12.81 22.88 27.63
CA ALA A 130 -13.43 23.73 28.65
C ALA A 130 -12.44 24.75 29.21
N LEU A 131 -11.23 24.32 29.58
CA LEU A 131 -10.18 25.22 30.08
C LEU A 131 -9.76 26.27 29.02
N LYS A 132 -9.69 25.88 27.75
CA LYS A 132 -9.41 26.82 26.66
C LYS A 132 -10.49 27.90 26.51
N LEU A 133 -11.76 27.53 26.67
CA LEU A 133 -12.88 28.47 26.62
C LEU A 133 -12.81 29.48 27.78
N GLU A 134 -12.54 29.01 28.99
CA GLU A 134 -12.37 29.88 30.16
C GLU A 134 -11.17 30.83 30.00
N CYS A 135 -10.03 30.36 29.48
CA CYS A 135 -8.90 31.23 29.14
C CYS A 135 -9.32 32.37 28.20
N ARG A 136 -10.09 32.07 27.14
CA ARG A 136 -10.55 33.07 26.18
C ARG A 136 -11.56 34.05 26.76
N LYS A 137 -12.42 33.57 27.67
CA LYS A 137 -13.39 34.41 28.38
C LYS A 137 -12.68 35.41 29.30
N LEU A 138 -11.69 34.96 30.06
CA LEU A 138 -10.88 35.82 30.93
C LEU A 138 -10.00 36.79 30.13
N GLU A 139 -9.41 36.32 29.02
CA GLU A 139 -8.66 37.18 28.09
C GLU A 139 -9.52 38.33 27.57
N ARG A 140 -10.73 38.03 27.09
CA ARG A 140 -11.67 39.05 26.58
C ARG A 140 -12.06 40.04 27.67
N ARG A 141 -12.38 39.55 28.88
CA ARG A 141 -12.71 40.42 30.02
C ARG A 141 -11.55 41.34 30.40
N TRP A 142 -10.32 40.84 30.45
CA TRP A 142 -9.15 41.67 30.68
C TRP A 142 -8.93 42.69 29.56
N ARG A 143 -9.07 42.29 28.29
CA ARG A 143 -8.92 43.22 27.15
C ARG A 143 -9.93 44.37 27.20
N THR A 144 -11.15 44.12 27.67
CA THR A 144 -12.20 45.14 27.81
C THR A 144 -12.02 46.01 29.05
N THR A 145 -11.76 45.41 30.21
CA THR A 145 -11.76 46.13 31.50
C THR A 145 -10.40 46.69 31.89
N LYS A 146 -9.31 46.10 31.38
CA LYS A 146 -7.91 46.41 31.75
C LYS A 146 -7.58 46.29 33.24
N LEU A 147 -8.45 45.69 34.05
CA LEU A 147 -8.22 45.51 35.48
C LEU A 147 -7.21 44.39 35.77
N GLN A 148 -6.35 44.63 36.75
CA GLN A 148 -5.26 43.72 37.13
C GLN A 148 -5.78 42.36 37.64
N VAL A 149 -6.94 42.34 38.32
CA VAL A 149 -7.58 41.08 38.77
C VAL A 149 -7.88 40.13 37.61
N PHE A 150 -8.32 40.64 36.46
CA PHE A 150 -8.59 39.81 35.28
C PHE A 150 -7.31 39.43 34.53
N GLN A 151 -6.24 40.23 34.64
CA GLN A 151 -4.92 39.87 34.12
C GLN A 151 -4.34 38.67 34.87
N ILE A 152 -4.41 38.69 36.20
CA ILE A 152 -3.95 37.60 37.08
C ILE A 152 -4.78 36.34 36.80
N ALA A 153 -6.10 36.44 36.84
CA ALA A 153 -7.01 35.32 36.57
C ALA A 153 -6.79 34.72 35.16
N TRP A 154 -6.58 35.57 34.14
CA TRP A 154 -6.24 35.09 32.80
C TRP A 154 -4.91 34.34 32.79
N THR A 155 -3.87 34.88 33.41
CA THR A 155 -2.53 34.26 33.48
C THR A 155 -2.59 32.89 34.17
N GLU A 156 -3.30 32.80 35.30
CA GLU A 156 -3.52 31.54 36.02
C GLU A 156 -4.30 30.52 35.18
N SER A 157 -5.36 30.97 34.49
CA SER A 157 -6.15 30.10 33.62
C SER A 157 -5.30 29.54 32.47
N VAL A 158 -4.41 30.34 31.88
CA VAL A 158 -3.47 29.91 30.84
C VAL A 158 -2.51 28.85 31.37
N ASN A 159 -1.99 29.02 32.59
CA ASN A 159 -1.12 28.02 33.22
C ASN A 159 -1.87 26.72 33.51
N LYS A 160 -3.11 26.80 34.01
CA LYS A 160 -3.97 25.63 34.23
C LYS A 160 -4.26 24.89 32.92
N TYR A 161 -4.57 25.62 31.85
CA TYR A 161 -4.76 25.06 30.52
C TYR A 161 -3.50 24.39 29.98
N LYS A 162 -2.33 25.03 30.10
CA LYS A 162 -1.03 24.45 29.68
C LYS A 162 -0.73 23.14 30.41
N LYS A 163 -0.92 23.10 31.74
CA LYS A 163 -0.74 21.89 32.55
C LYS A 163 -1.68 20.77 32.11
N ALA A 164 -2.97 21.08 31.92
CA ALA A 164 -3.95 20.09 31.46
C ALA A 164 -3.63 19.57 30.05
N LEU A 165 -3.18 20.44 29.15
CA LEU A 165 -2.78 20.05 27.80
C LEU A 165 -1.55 19.13 27.81
N PHE A 166 -0.56 19.43 28.64
CA PHE A 166 0.63 18.58 28.81
C PHE A 166 0.23 17.21 29.38
N LYS A 167 -0.59 17.18 30.44
CA LYS A 167 -1.07 15.93 31.04
C LYS A 167 -1.83 15.07 30.02
N ALA A 168 -2.80 15.66 29.31
CA ALA A 168 -3.59 14.93 28.31
C ALA A 168 -2.72 14.38 27.17
N ARG A 169 -1.69 15.14 26.74
CA ARG A 169 -0.75 14.68 25.73
C ARG A 169 0.12 13.54 26.25
N SER A 170 0.67 13.66 27.45
CA SER A 170 1.47 12.62 28.09
C SER A 170 0.68 11.33 28.24
N GLU A 171 -0.52 11.42 28.82
CA GLU A 171 -1.41 10.28 29.06
C GLU A 171 -1.79 9.56 27.77
N TYR A 172 -2.13 10.31 26.71
CA TYR A 172 -2.41 9.72 25.39
C TYR A 172 -1.22 8.94 24.82
N TYR A 173 0.00 9.48 24.88
CA TYR A 173 1.16 8.78 24.31
C TYR A 173 1.64 7.63 25.19
N SER A 174 1.57 7.76 26.53
CA SER A 174 1.84 6.66 27.45
C SER A 174 0.89 5.49 27.20
N THR A 175 -0.42 5.74 27.20
CA THR A 175 -1.41 4.70 26.92
C THR A 175 -1.24 4.07 25.54
N LEU A 176 -0.90 4.86 24.51
CA LEU A 176 -0.63 4.36 23.17
C LEU A 176 0.60 3.43 23.12
N ILE A 177 1.67 3.76 23.86
CA ILE A 177 2.88 2.95 23.96
C ILE A 177 2.58 1.66 24.73
N ASP A 178 1.93 1.76 25.89
CA ASP A 178 1.60 0.61 26.74
C ASP A 178 0.70 -0.39 26.00
N SER A 179 -0.30 0.12 25.28
CA SER A 179 -1.23 -0.69 24.47
C SER A 179 -0.56 -1.39 23.28
N ASN A 180 0.63 -0.92 22.85
CA ASN A 180 1.37 -1.47 21.71
C ASN A 180 2.74 -2.06 22.10
N ASN A 181 2.96 -2.36 23.39
CA ASN A 181 4.27 -2.82 23.89
C ASN A 181 4.81 -4.09 23.20
N LYS A 182 3.92 -4.97 22.76
CA LYS A 182 4.25 -6.21 22.01
C LYS A 182 4.35 -6.02 20.49
N ASN A 183 4.22 -4.79 19.98
CA ASN A 183 4.24 -4.48 18.56
C ASN A 183 5.36 -3.48 18.22
N PRO A 184 6.60 -3.96 18.01
CA PRO A 184 7.76 -3.11 17.71
C PRO A 184 7.53 -2.13 16.55
N ARG A 185 6.78 -2.55 15.51
CA ARG A 185 6.46 -1.71 14.35
C ARG A 185 5.56 -0.52 14.71
N ALA A 186 4.57 -0.75 15.58
CA ALA A 186 3.68 0.31 16.06
C ALA A 186 4.42 1.29 16.98
N LEU A 187 5.31 0.79 17.84
CA LEU A 187 6.17 1.61 18.70
C LEU A 187 7.12 2.47 17.87
N PHE A 188 7.86 1.87 16.93
CA PHE A 188 8.78 2.60 16.06
C PHE A 188 8.06 3.71 15.30
N ARG A 189 6.90 3.43 14.69
CA ARG A 189 6.07 4.45 14.02
C ARG A 189 5.67 5.59 14.95
N THR A 190 5.33 5.28 16.20
CA THR A 190 4.93 6.28 17.20
C THR A 190 6.10 7.17 17.60
N VAL A 191 7.28 6.59 17.83
CA VAL A 191 8.51 7.33 18.12
C VAL A 191 8.91 8.20 16.95
N THR A 192 8.96 7.67 15.72
CA THR A 192 9.28 8.44 14.52
C THR A 192 8.35 9.63 14.35
N LYS A 193 7.04 9.46 14.60
CA LYS A 193 6.05 10.55 14.54
C LYS A 193 6.29 11.63 15.60
N LEU A 194 6.80 11.25 16.77
CA LEU A 194 7.12 12.16 17.86
C LEU A 194 8.44 12.91 17.63
N THR A 195 9.46 12.24 17.09
CA THR A 195 10.81 12.79 16.93
C THR A 195 10.98 13.59 15.64
N ASN A 196 10.39 13.14 14.52
CA ASN A 196 10.63 13.73 13.20
C ASN A 196 9.62 14.83 12.84
N GLY A 197 8.82 15.27 13.82
CA GLY A 197 7.65 16.12 13.59
C GLY A 197 6.58 15.39 12.76
N ASN A 198 5.38 15.97 12.67
CA ASN A 198 4.42 15.53 11.66
C ASN A 198 4.92 15.95 10.27
N SER A 199 6.01 15.36 9.77
CA SER A 199 6.07 15.05 8.36
C SER A 199 5.09 13.91 8.12
N ASP A 200 3.80 14.24 8.13
CA ASP A 200 2.88 13.65 7.15
C ASP A 200 3.37 14.13 5.76
N GLN A 201 4.61 13.80 5.40
CA GLN A 201 4.96 13.48 4.04
C GLN A 201 4.28 12.12 3.78
N GLN A 202 2.94 12.15 3.73
CA GLN A 202 2.34 11.55 2.55
C GLN A 202 3.07 12.26 1.42
N CYS A 203 4.04 11.56 0.79
CA CYS A 203 4.65 12.02 -0.44
C CYS A 203 3.50 12.25 -1.39
N LYS A 204 3.03 13.50 -1.43
CA LYS A 204 2.02 13.93 -2.37
C LYS A 204 2.79 13.99 -3.65
N ILE A 205 2.46 13.07 -4.55
CA ILE A 205 2.94 13.12 -5.91
C ILE A 205 2.77 14.58 -6.39
N PRO A 206 3.83 15.22 -6.91
CA PRO A 206 3.78 16.61 -7.30
C PRO A 206 2.61 16.88 -8.27
N THR A 207 1.99 18.04 -8.14
CA THR A 207 0.78 18.37 -8.91
C THR A 207 1.09 18.56 -10.40
N ASP A 208 2.29 19.04 -10.69
CA ASP A 208 2.89 19.31 -12.00
C ASP A 208 3.16 18.04 -12.83
N ILE A 209 3.48 16.91 -12.19
CA ILE A 209 3.72 15.65 -12.89
C ILE A 209 2.38 14.95 -13.16
N SER A 210 1.97 14.80 -14.41
CA SER A 210 0.69 14.16 -14.78
C SER A 210 0.72 12.64 -14.60
N SER A 211 -0.46 12.00 -14.58
CA SER A 211 -0.56 10.54 -14.63
C SER A 211 0.06 9.97 -15.91
N THR A 212 -0.01 10.72 -17.01
CA THR A 212 0.56 10.35 -18.31
C THR A 212 2.09 10.36 -18.30
N ASP A 213 2.72 11.28 -17.56
CA ASP A 213 4.18 11.32 -17.44
C ASP A 213 4.73 10.08 -16.74
N PHE A 214 4.03 9.59 -15.71
CA PHE A 214 4.40 8.34 -15.04
C PHE A 214 4.33 7.13 -15.96
N ILE A 215 3.21 6.96 -16.67
CA ILE A 215 3.03 5.77 -17.52
C ILE A 215 4.03 5.77 -18.68
N ASN A 216 4.26 6.93 -19.30
CA ASN A 216 5.26 7.08 -20.36
C ASN A 216 6.66 6.77 -19.84
N PHE A 217 7.03 7.31 -18.67
CA PHE A 217 8.33 7.04 -18.07
C PHE A 217 8.55 5.55 -17.77
N PHE A 218 7.56 4.88 -17.17
CA PHE A 218 7.67 3.45 -16.89
C PHE A 218 7.80 2.62 -18.18
N ASN A 219 6.96 2.89 -19.18
CA ASN A 219 7.00 2.17 -20.45
C ASN A 219 8.33 2.37 -21.18
N GLU A 220 8.79 3.62 -21.33
CA GLU A 220 10.06 3.93 -22.01
C GLU A 220 11.26 3.33 -21.27
N LYS A 221 11.24 3.32 -19.94
CA LYS A 221 12.28 2.64 -19.16
C LYS A 221 12.37 1.16 -19.49
N ILE A 222 11.24 0.45 -19.59
CA ILE A 222 11.25 -0.98 -19.91
C ILE A 222 11.67 -1.22 -21.35
N LYS A 223 11.17 -0.43 -22.31
CA LYS A 223 11.61 -0.50 -23.71
C LYS A 223 13.12 -0.33 -23.84
N ASN A 224 13.71 0.63 -23.14
CA ASN A 224 15.15 0.88 -23.16
C ASN A 224 15.96 -0.27 -22.55
N ILE A 225 15.52 -0.85 -21.44
CA ILE A 225 16.21 -2.00 -20.85
C ILE A 225 16.10 -3.22 -21.79
N ARG A 226 14.92 -3.46 -22.37
CA ARG A 226 14.70 -4.58 -23.31
C ARG A 226 15.50 -4.42 -24.60
N SER A 227 15.62 -3.22 -25.16
CA SER A 227 16.43 -3.00 -26.35
C SER A 227 17.92 -3.27 -26.10
N GLN A 228 18.43 -2.93 -24.92
CA GLN A 228 19.80 -3.26 -24.50
C GLN A 228 20.01 -4.78 -24.35
N ILE A 229 19.04 -5.49 -23.76
CA ILE A 229 19.08 -6.95 -23.64
C ILE A 229 19.10 -7.60 -25.03
N SER A 230 18.19 -7.19 -25.93
CA SER A 230 18.12 -7.76 -27.28
C SER A 230 19.33 -7.41 -28.16
N ALA A 231 19.95 -6.24 -27.95
CA ALA A 231 21.17 -5.84 -28.66
C ALA A 231 22.41 -6.62 -28.21
N SER A 232 22.39 -7.16 -26.97
CA SER A 232 23.44 -8.06 -26.52
C SER A 232 23.35 -9.38 -27.30
N GLN A 233 24.20 -9.56 -28.32
CA GLN A 233 24.29 -10.76 -29.16
C GLN A 233 24.86 -11.98 -28.41
N TYR A 234 24.55 -12.16 -27.12
CA TYR A 234 24.89 -13.38 -26.44
C TYR A 234 23.90 -14.46 -26.91
N LYS A 235 24.26 -15.16 -27.99
CA LYS A 235 23.68 -16.48 -28.27
C LYS A 235 24.07 -17.35 -27.09
N PRO A 236 23.14 -17.77 -26.22
CA PRO A 236 23.50 -18.75 -25.20
C PRO A 236 24.10 -19.93 -25.97
N ASN A 237 25.36 -20.26 -25.67
CA ASN A 237 25.91 -21.53 -26.12
C ASN A 237 25.01 -22.59 -25.52
N THR A 238 24.13 -23.15 -26.33
CA THR A 238 23.21 -24.24 -25.97
C THR A 238 23.95 -25.48 -25.48
N SER A 239 25.29 -25.51 -25.56
CA SER A 239 26.16 -26.59 -25.08
C SER A 239 26.57 -26.49 -23.61
N LEU A 240 26.18 -25.44 -22.87
CA LEU A 240 26.43 -25.32 -21.42
C LEU A 240 25.13 -25.33 -20.60
N ALA A 241 23.97 -25.50 -21.24
CA ALA A 241 22.81 -25.97 -20.51
C ALA A 241 23.14 -27.42 -20.11
N ASP A 242 23.36 -27.64 -18.81
CA ASP A 242 23.17 -28.97 -18.23
C ASP A 242 21.89 -29.55 -18.83
N PRO A 243 21.84 -30.86 -19.16
CA PRO A 243 20.63 -31.47 -19.72
C PRO A 243 19.48 -31.07 -18.81
N VAL A 244 18.60 -30.20 -19.31
CA VAL A 244 17.46 -29.69 -18.55
C VAL A 244 16.76 -30.94 -18.09
N SER A 245 16.80 -31.20 -16.78
CA SER A 245 16.08 -32.32 -16.21
C SER A 245 14.62 -31.95 -16.38
N HIS A 246 14.04 -32.34 -17.51
CA HIS A 246 12.64 -32.13 -17.78
C HIS A 246 11.88 -32.65 -16.57
N CYS A 247 11.07 -31.79 -15.96
CA CYS A 247 10.30 -32.19 -14.81
C CYS A 247 9.39 -33.35 -15.24
N THR A 248 9.62 -34.54 -14.69
CA THR A 248 8.79 -35.72 -14.98
C THR A 248 7.43 -35.64 -14.29
N GLN A 249 7.24 -34.64 -13.43
CA GLN A 249 6.08 -34.48 -12.57
C GLN A 249 5.24 -33.32 -13.08
N HIS A 250 4.03 -33.63 -13.54
CA HIS A 250 3.17 -32.66 -14.17
C HIS A 250 2.10 -32.16 -13.22
N PHE A 251 1.92 -30.83 -13.16
CA PHE A 251 0.79 -30.19 -12.52
C PHE A 251 -0.16 -29.69 -13.60
N ASN A 252 -1.19 -30.49 -13.89
CA ASN A 252 -2.09 -30.30 -15.02
C ASN A 252 -3.39 -29.58 -14.68
N ASN A 253 -3.90 -29.76 -13.46
CA ASN A 253 -5.19 -29.24 -13.00
C ASN A 253 -5.10 -28.73 -11.56
N PHE A 254 -5.69 -27.57 -11.30
CA PHE A 254 -5.92 -27.10 -9.94
C PHE A 254 -7.00 -27.93 -9.26
N ASN A 255 -6.85 -28.14 -7.96
CA ASN A 255 -7.91 -28.70 -7.12
C ASN A 255 -8.97 -27.62 -6.86
N PRO A 256 -10.28 -27.97 -6.92
CA PRO A 256 -11.33 -27.04 -6.49
C PRO A 256 -11.17 -26.74 -5.01
N VAL A 257 -11.39 -25.48 -4.64
CA VAL A 257 -11.38 -25.05 -3.23
C VAL A 257 -12.78 -25.13 -2.65
N THR A 258 -12.83 -25.26 -1.33
CA THR A 258 -14.07 -25.24 -0.55
C THR A 258 -14.39 -23.84 -0.03
N GLU A 259 -15.66 -23.60 0.31
CA GLU A 259 -16.06 -22.33 0.92
C GLU A 259 -15.29 -22.05 2.22
N GLN A 260 -15.07 -23.08 3.05
CA GLN A 260 -14.34 -22.97 4.31
C GLN A 260 -12.89 -22.53 4.11
N GLU A 261 -12.21 -23.03 3.08
CA GLU A 261 -10.86 -22.62 2.72
C GLU A 261 -10.82 -21.16 2.28
N VAL A 262 -11.77 -20.73 1.45
CA VAL A 262 -11.89 -19.33 1.00
C VAL A 262 -12.15 -18.40 2.19
N LEU A 263 -13.07 -18.75 3.09
CA LEU A 263 -13.36 -17.98 4.31
C LEU A 263 -12.14 -17.88 5.23
N SER A 264 -11.45 -19.00 5.45
CA SER A 264 -10.20 -19.07 6.23
C SER A 264 -9.12 -18.18 5.62
N LEU A 265 -8.96 -18.23 4.30
CA LEU A 265 -8.00 -17.40 3.55
C LEU A 265 -8.34 -15.91 3.70
N ILE A 266 -9.59 -15.53 3.43
CA ILE A 266 -10.08 -14.15 3.52
C ILE A 266 -9.91 -13.61 4.94
N SER A 267 -10.20 -14.39 5.98
CA SER A 267 -10.06 -13.95 7.37
C SER A 267 -8.65 -13.45 7.70
N LYS A 268 -7.62 -14.15 7.18
CA LYS A 268 -6.18 -13.86 7.37
C LYS A 268 -5.69 -12.68 6.53
N MET A 269 -6.41 -12.29 5.47
CA MET A 269 -6.01 -11.18 4.59
C MET A 269 -6.19 -9.81 5.26
N LYS A 270 -5.34 -8.84 4.91
CA LYS A 270 -5.58 -7.44 5.34
C LYS A 270 -6.72 -6.85 4.49
N PRO A 271 -7.61 -6.04 5.08
CA PRO A 271 -8.72 -5.42 4.33
C PRO A 271 -8.23 -4.19 3.55
N THR A 272 -7.33 -4.41 2.58
CA THR A 272 -6.78 -3.35 1.73
C THR A 272 -7.61 -3.19 0.47
N THR A 273 -8.15 -1.98 0.29
CA THR A 273 -9.04 -1.66 -0.84
C THR A 273 -8.26 -1.09 -2.01
N CYS A 274 -8.51 -1.66 -3.19
CA CYS A 274 -8.12 -1.12 -4.47
C CYS A 274 -9.16 -0.11 -4.98
N SER A 275 -8.75 0.89 -5.75
CA SER A 275 -9.67 1.80 -6.44
C SER A 275 -10.56 1.11 -7.47
N LEU A 276 -10.13 -0.06 -7.97
CA LEU A 276 -10.89 -0.91 -8.88
C LEU A 276 -11.87 -1.85 -8.14
N ASP A 277 -11.78 -1.96 -6.82
CA ASP A 277 -12.75 -2.75 -6.07
C ASP A 277 -14.15 -2.11 -6.20
N PRO A 278 -15.21 -2.90 -6.44
CA PRO A 278 -16.56 -2.36 -6.58
C PRO A 278 -17.04 -1.70 -5.28
N VAL A 279 -16.57 -2.20 -4.14
CA VAL A 279 -16.89 -1.69 -2.80
C VAL A 279 -15.68 -1.82 -1.86
N PRO A 280 -15.64 -1.08 -0.74
CA PRO A 280 -14.54 -1.23 0.21
C PRO A 280 -14.41 -2.66 0.74
N THR A 281 -13.18 -3.18 0.77
CA THR A 281 -12.85 -4.55 1.22
C THR A 281 -13.37 -4.87 2.62
N LYS A 282 -13.42 -3.87 3.52
CA LYS A 282 -14.01 -4.05 4.85
C LYS A 282 -15.50 -4.42 4.79
N LEU A 283 -16.22 -3.86 3.82
CA LEU A 283 -17.64 -4.14 3.60
C LEU A 283 -17.83 -5.52 2.97
N VAL A 284 -16.96 -5.92 2.03
CA VAL A 284 -16.92 -7.30 1.51
C VAL A 284 -16.74 -8.29 2.64
N LYS A 285 -15.75 -8.06 3.52
CA LYS A 285 -15.49 -8.93 4.67
C LYS A 285 -16.63 -9.01 5.68
N SER A 286 -17.41 -7.93 5.86
CA SER A 286 -18.58 -7.97 6.75
C SER A 286 -19.78 -8.67 6.12
N ALA A 287 -19.79 -8.84 4.80
CA ALA A 287 -20.87 -9.48 4.04
C ALA A 287 -20.52 -10.89 3.58
N MET A 288 -19.54 -11.55 4.24
CA MET A 288 -19.04 -12.86 3.77
C MET A 288 -20.10 -13.95 3.79
N ASP A 289 -21.05 -13.88 4.74
CA ASP A 289 -22.15 -14.86 4.83
C ASP A 289 -23.01 -14.92 3.55
N VAL A 290 -23.02 -13.83 2.77
CA VAL A 290 -23.75 -13.73 1.50
C VAL A 290 -22.80 -13.84 0.29
N LEU A 291 -21.56 -13.38 0.43
CA LEU A 291 -20.61 -13.28 -0.68
C LEU A 291 -19.69 -14.49 -0.83
N ALA A 292 -19.69 -15.44 0.12
CA ALA A 292 -18.80 -16.59 0.08
C ALA A 292 -19.02 -17.46 -1.17
N ALA A 293 -20.27 -17.85 -1.43
CA ALA A 293 -20.62 -18.67 -2.58
C ALA A 293 -20.33 -18.00 -3.95
N PRO A 294 -20.71 -16.73 -4.20
CA PRO A 294 -20.33 -16.03 -5.44
C PRO A 294 -18.81 -15.93 -5.65
N ILE A 295 -18.05 -15.63 -4.58
CA ILE A 295 -16.59 -15.56 -4.66
C ILE A 295 -16.01 -16.95 -4.96
N LEU A 296 -16.52 -17.99 -4.30
CA LEU A 296 -16.12 -19.38 -4.52
C LEU A 296 -16.34 -19.81 -5.97
N ASN A 297 -17.51 -19.50 -6.53
CA ASN A 297 -17.86 -19.83 -7.91
C ASN A 297 -16.90 -19.17 -8.90
N ILE A 298 -16.58 -17.88 -8.72
CA ILE A 298 -15.60 -17.19 -9.59
C ILE A 298 -14.22 -17.85 -9.49
N ILE A 299 -13.77 -18.18 -8.27
CA ILE A 299 -12.46 -18.82 -8.05
C ILE A 299 -12.43 -20.20 -8.72
N ASN A 300 -13.37 -21.09 -8.39
CA ASN A 300 -13.38 -22.44 -8.93
C ASN A 300 -13.60 -22.46 -10.44
N SER A 301 -14.41 -21.56 -10.99
CA SER A 301 -14.53 -21.40 -12.44
C SER A 301 -13.21 -20.97 -13.09
N SER A 302 -12.47 -20.03 -12.49
CA SER A 302 -11.14 -19.62 -12.97
C SER A 302 -10.14 -20.79 -12.96
N LEU A 303 -10.10 -21.55 -11.85
CA LEU A 303 -9.21 -22.70 -11.70
C LEU A 303 -9.53 -23.84 -12.67
N LEU A 304 -10.82 -24.14 -12.85
CA LEU A 304 -11.30 -25.20 -13.72
C LEU A 304 -10.96 -24.93 -15.19
N HIS A 305 -11.23 -23.71 -15.66
CA HIS A 305 -11.06 -23.35 -17.07
C HIS A 305 -9.65 -22.88 -17.41
N GLY A 306 -8.83 -22.56 -16.40
CA GLY A 306 -7.48 -22.06 -16.61
C GLY A 306 -7.46 -20.64 -17.19
N THR A 307 -8.38 -19.78 -16.76
CA THR A 307 -8.50 -18.40 -17.26
C THR A 307 -8.64 -17.39 -16.11
N VAL A 308 -8.17 -16.16 -16.34
CA VAL A 308 -8.24 -15.06 -15.36
C VAL A 308 -9.08 -13.91 -15.93
N PRO A 309 -10.12 -13.44 -15.21
CA PRO A 309 -10.96 -12.36 -15.69
C PRO A 309 -10.16 -11.07 -15.95
N ASP A 310 -10.48 -10.37 -17.02
CA ASP A 310 -9.80 -9.14 -17.46
C ASP A 310 -9.89 -8.04 -16.40
N ALA A 311 -11.04 -7.93 -15.73
CA ALA A 311 -11.23 -6.98 -14.63
C ALA A 311 -10.26 -7.18 -13.45
N LEU A 312 -9.64 -8.36 -13.33
CA LEU A 312 -8.70 -8.71 -12.26
C LEU A 312 -7.23 -8.49 -12.64
N LYS A 313 -6.93 -8.14 -13.90
CA LYS A 313 -5.57 -8.04 -14.46
C LYS A 313 -5.02 -6.61 -14.58
N VAL A 314 -5.80 -5.58 -14.23
CA VAL A 314 -5.40 -4.18 -14.39
C VAL A 314 -4.71 -3.62 -13.15
N SER A 315 -3.50 -3.05 -13.28
CA SER A 315 -2.81 -2.48 -12.11
C SER A 315 -1.56 -1.63 -12.39
N ILE A 316 -1.56 -0.32 -12.05
CA ILE A 316 -0.37 0.41 -11.56
C ILE A 316 -0.76 1.53 -10.58
N LYS A 317 0.00 1.66 -9.49
CA LYS A 317 0.08 2.83 -8.64
C LYS A 317 1.54 3.24 -8.43
N PRO A 318 1.96 4.46 -8.83
CA PRO A 318 3.29 4.95 -8.55
C PRO A 318 3.53 5.05 -7.05
N LEU A 319 4.59 4.41 -6.56
CA LEU A 319 5.01 4.47 -5.16
C LEU A 319 6.46 4.94 -5.08
N LEU A 320 6.72 5.97 -4.27
CA LEU A 320 8.08 6.44 -4.03
C LEU A 320 8.90 5.37 -3.30
N LYS A 321 10.11 5.09 -3.79
CA LYS A 321 11.02 4.04 -3.29
C LYS A 321 11.36 4.23 -1.81
N LYS A 322 11.57 5.47 -1.38
CA LYS A 322 11.82 5.88 0.00
C LYS A 322 11.23 7.28 0.23
N SER A 323 10.78 7.57 1.44
CA SER A 323 10.07 8.81 1.77
C SER A 323 10.93 10.07 1.74
N ASP A 324 12.25 9.91 1.84
CA ASP A 324 13.26 10.97 1.83
C ASP A 324 13.75 11.33 0.42
N LEU A 325 13.38 10.54 -0.59
CA LEU A 325 13.74 10.83 -1.98
C LEU A 325 12.90 11.97 -2.55
N ASP A 326 13.49 12.71 -3.50
CA ASP A 326 12.80 13.79 -4.20
C ASP A 326 11.61 13.23 -5.01
N PRO A 327 10.37 13.65 -4.71
CA PRO A 327 9.18 13.21 -5.42
C PRO A 327 9.03 13.82 -6.82
N HIS A 328 9.85 14.80 -7.22
CA HIS A 328 9.88 15.32 -8.60
C HIS A 328 10.66 14.42 -9.56
N ILE A 329 11.50 13.51 -9.05
CA ILE A 329 12.30 12.61 -9.88
C ILE A 329 11.53 11.31 -10.13
N LEU A 330 11.10 11.08 -11.38
CA LEU A 330 10.33 9.89 -11.77
C LEU A 330 11.05 8.56 -11.50
N ASN A 331 12.39 8.53 -11.60
CA ASN A 331 13.19 7.34 -11.30
C ASN A 331 13.14 6.93 -9.81
N ASN A 332 12.67 7.81 -8.93
CA ASN A 332 12.46 7.49 -7.52
C ASN A 332 11.17 6.71 -7.28
N TYR A 333 10.35 6.45 -8.30
CA TYR A 333 9.10 5.71 -8.17
C TYR A 333 9.22 4.26 -8.65
N ARG A 334 8.38 3.39 -8.08
CA ARG A 334 8.12 2.02 -8.51
C ARG A 334 6.68 1.90 -9.03
N PRO A 335 6.45 1.13 -10.11
CA PRO A 335 5.11 0.82 -10.60
C PRO A 335 4.49 -0.32 -9.76
N ILE A 336 3.93 0.00 -8.59
CA ILE A 336 3.34 -1.03 -7.73
C ILE A 336 1.95 -1.39 -8.22
N SER A 337 1.72 -2.68 -8.48
CA SER A 337 0.43 -3.22 -8.84
C SER A 337 -0.53 -3.17 -7.66
N ASN A 338 -1.59 -2.37 -7.76
CA ASN A 338 -2.67 -2.34 -6.79
C ASN A 338 -3.84 -3.18 -7.32
N LEU A 339 -3.77 -4.49 -7.12
CA LEU A 339 -4.75 -5.42 -7.67
C LEU A 339 -6.07 -5.42 -6.88
N PRO A 340 -7.22 -5.70 -7.53
CA PRO A 340 -8.50 -5.89 -6.85
C PRO A 340 -8.44 -6.95 -5.74
N PHE A 341 -9.28 -6.82 -4.72
CA PHE A 341 -9.34 -7.77 -3.62
C PHE A 341 -9.64 -9.19 -4.10
N LEU A 342 -10.59 -9.35 -5.03
CA LEU A 342 -10.92 -10.64 -5.63
C LEU A 342 -9.73 -11.27 -6.37
N SER A 343 -8.96 -10.46 -7.12
CA SER A 343 -7.71 -10.87 -7.78
C SER A 343 -6.71 -11.45 -6.78
N LYS A 344 -6.51 -10.78 -5.64
CA LYS A 344 -5.62 -11.27 -4.57
C LYS A 344 -6.10 -12.56 -3.91
N ILE A 345 -7.40 -12.82 -3.84
CA ILE A 345 -7.92 -14.09 -3.31
C ILE A 345 -7.57 -15.21 -4.28
N LEU A 346 -7.88 -15.02 -5.56
CA LEU A 346 -7.58 -15.99 -6.63
C LEU A 346 -6.08 -16.30 -6.71
N GLU A 347 -5.23 -15.27 -6.76
CA GLU A 347 -3.77 -15.43 -6.80
C GLU A 347 -3.25 -16.19 -5.58
N LYS A 348 -3.79 -15.97 -4.38
CA LYS A 348 -3.40 -16.72 -3.18
C LYS A 348 -3.77 -18.20 -3.25
N VAL A 349 -4.93 -18.51 -3.82
CA VAL A 349 -5.36 -19.90 -4.02
C VAL A 349 -4.40 -20.60 -4.98
N VAL A 350 -4.11 -19.97 -6.12
CA VAL A 350 -3.15 -20.49 -7.11
C VAL A 350 -1.75 -20.64 -6.51
N ALA A 351 -1.25 -19.61 -5.81
CA ALA A 351 0.07 -19.63 -5.18
C ALA A 351 0.18 -20.73 -4.13
N SER A 352 -0.88 -21.01 -3.36
CA SER A 352 -0.89 -22.09 -2.37
C SER A 352 -0.76 -23.47 -3.04
N GLN A 353 -1.47 -23.71 -4.13
CA GLN A 353 -1.40 -24.98 -4.85
C GLN A 353 -0.05 -25.13 -5.58
N LEU A 354 0.43 -24.07 -6.23
CA LEU A 354 1.76 -24.05 -6.85
C LEU A 354 2.86 -24.31 -5.81
N GLN A 355 2.82 -23.64 -4.66
CA GLN A 355 3.80 -23.85 -3.60
C GLN A 355 3.79 -25.29 -3.09
N THR A 356 2.61 -25.91 -2.99
CA THR A 356 2.49 -27.32 -2.60
C THR A 356 3.18 -28.23 -3.62
N HIS A 357 2.95 -28.02 -4.92
CA HIS A 357 3.62 -28.74 -6.00
C HIS A 357 5.15 -28.58 -5.93
N LEU A 358 5.63 -27.33 -5.83
CA LEU A 358 7.06 -27.03 -5.75
C LEU A 358 7.74 -27.68 -4.54
N MET A 359 7.07 -27.69 -3.38
CA MET A 359 7.60 -28.33 -2.17
C MET A 359 7.59 -29.85 -2.28
N HIS A 360 6.49 -30.43 -2.74
CA HIS A 360 6.30 -31.88 -2.81
C HIS A 360 7.34 -32.53 -3.72
N TYR A 361 7.67 -31.91 -4.85
CA TYR A 361 8.63 -32.42 -5.83
C TYR A 361 10.03 -31.77 -5.72
N ASN A 362 10.29 -31.00 -4.64
CA ASN A 362 11.57 -30.34 -4.38
C ASN A 362 12.11 -29.53 -5.58
N LEU A 363 11.22 -28.76 -6.23
CA LEU A 363 11.51 -27.96 -7.43
C LEU A 363 12.06 -26.56 -7.11
N PHE A 364 12.25 -26.24 -5.82
CA PHE A 364 12.87 -24.98 -5.44
C PHE A 364 14.38 -25.01 -5.68
N GLU A 365 14.90 -23.90 -6.19
CA GLU A 365 16.35 -23.69 -6.24
C GLU A 365 16.94 -23.83 -4.82
N LYS A 366 17.99 -24.64 -4.71
CA LYS A 366 18.56 -25.06 -3.41
C LYS A 366 19.00 -23.86 -2.58
N PHE A 367 19.58 -22.86 -3.24
CA PHE A 367 20.14 -21.67 -2.58
C PHE A 367 19.20 -20.45 -2.59
N GLN A 368 17.96 -20.60 -3.08
CA GLN A 368 16.99 -19.52 -3.01
C GLN A 368 16.50 -19.32 -1.56
N SER A 369 16.78 -18.13 -1.01
CA SER A 369 16.25 -17.70 0.29
C SER A 369 15.11 -16.67 0.16
N GLY A 370 15.09 -15.89 -0.92
CA GLY A 370 14.02 -14.90 -1.15
C GLY A 370 12.68 -15.57 -1.46
N PHE A 371 11.60 -15.03 -0.89
CA PHE A 371 10.21 -15.46 -1.12
C PHE A 371 9.92 -16.94 -0.78
N ARG A 372 10.73 -17.56 0.07
CA ARG A 372 10.60 -18.97 0.46
C ARG A 372 10.22 -19.10 1.94
N THR A 373 9.18 -19.89 2.23
CA THR A 373 8.77 -20.19 3.60
C THR A 373 9.92 -20.84 4.37
N GLY A 374 10.21 -20.35 5.58
CA GLY A 374 11.31 -20.85 6.41
C GLY A 374 12.68 -20.26 6.11
N HIS A 375 12.79 -19.35 5.13
CA HIS A 375 14.03 -18.65 4.79
C HIS A 375 13.90 -17.14 5.02
N SER A 376 15.03 -16.47 5.22
CA SER A 376 15.11 -15.02 5.42
C SER A 376 16.40 -14.44 4.86
N THR A 377 16.58 -13.13 4.98
CA THR A 377 17.87 -12.48 4.67
C THR A 377 18.98 -12.96 5.62
N GLU A 378 18.63 -13.38 6.83
CA GLU A 378 19.58 -13.90 7.81
C GLU A 378 20.07 -15.28 7.39
N THR A 379 19.17 -16.17 6.95
CA THR A 379 19.59 -17.50 6.46
C THR A 379 20.52 -17.41 5.25
N ALA A 380 20.26 -16.47 4.35
CA ALA A 380 21.13 -16.19 3.21
C ALA A 380 22.51 -15.69 3.66
N LEU A 381 22.54 -14.71 4.57
CA LEU A 381 23.78 -14.13 5.09
C LEU A 381 24.60 -15.18 5.84
N THR A 382 23.98 -15.97 6.72
CA THR A 382 24.63 -17.04 7.46
C THR A 382 25.30 -18.04 6.51
N ARG A 383 24.61 -18.42 5.43
CA ARG A 383 25.18 -19.33 4.44
C ARG A 383 26.41 -18.75 3.75
N VAL A 384 26.31 -17.51 3.25
CA VAL A 384 27.42 -16.84 2.56
C VAL A 384 28.63 -16.69 3.47
N VAL A 385 28.42 -16.25 4.71
CA VAL A 385 29.50 -16.08 5.70
C VAL A 385 30.15 -17.43 6.02
N ASN A 386 29.34 -18.48 6.24
CA ASN A 386 29.88 -19.81 6.50
C ASN A 386 30.74 -20.33 5.34
N ASP A 387 30.31 -20.15 4.11
CA ASP A 387 31.07 -20.62 2.93
C ASP A 387 32.40 -19.87 2.78
N ILE A 388 32.44 -18.57 3.12
CA ILE A 388 33.68 -17.77 3.17
C ILE A 388 34.61 -18.27 4.28
N LEU A 389 34.07 -18.55 5.47
CA LEU A 389 34.87 -19.02 6.61
C LEU A 389 35.49 -20.39 6.32
N ILE A 390 34.74 -21.33 5.77
CA ILE A 390 35.26 -22.65 5.37
C ILE A 390 36.38 -22.50 4.34
N SER A 391 36.17 -21.69 3.30
CA SER A 391 37.21 -21.40 2.31
C SER A 391 38.46 -20.80 2.94
N SER A 392 38.30 -19.91 3.92
CA SER A 392 39.42 -19.31 4.65
C SER A 392 40.18 -20.33 5.49
N ASP A 393 39.49 -21.24 6.17
CA ASP A 393 40.10 -22.31 6.99
C ASP A 393 40.91 -23.29 6.13
N GLU A 394 40.50 -23.50 4.88
CA GLU A 394 41.24 -24.30 3.89
C GLU A 394 42.45 -23.55 3.28
N GLY A 395 42.67 -22.29 3.63
CA GLY A 395 43.73 -21.44 3.07
C GLY A 395 43.42 -20.89 1.67
N ASN A 396 42.16 -20.98 1.22
CA ASN A 396 41.72 -20.47 -0.07
C ASN A 396 41.31 -18.99 0.02
N SER A 397 41.58 -18.23 -1.05
CA SER A 397 41.06 -16.85 -1.19
C SER A 397 39.62 -16.87 -1.69
N SER A 398 38.71 -16.15 -1.01
CA SER A 398 37.31 -16.01 -1.45
C SER A 398 37.07 -14.69 -2.19
N VAL A 399 36.27 -14.74 -3.25
CA VAL A 399 35.78 -13.56 -3.98
C VAL A 399 34.26 -13.57 -4.00
N ILE A 400 33.63 -12.45 -3.63
CA ILE A 400 32.16 -12.31 -3.67
C ILE A 400 31.78 -11.44 -4.88
N MET A 401 30.91 -11.98 -5.73
CA MET A 401 30.28 -11.24 -6.82
C MET A 401 28.83 -10.91 -6.46
N LEU A 402 28.51 -9.62 -6.35
CA LEU A 402 27.17 -9.14 -6.05
C LEU A 402 26.50 -8.66 -7.34
N LEU A 403 25.44 -9.35 -7.75
CA LEU A 403 24.67 -9.04 -8.96
C LEU A 403 23.30 -8.51 -8.56
N ASP A 404 22.88 -7.40 -9.18
CA ASP A 404 21.53 -6.85 -9.05
C ASP A 404 20.94 -6.60 -10.44
N LEU A 405 19.69 -7.04 -10.62
CA LEU A 405 19.00 -6.98 -11.90
C LEU A 405 18.18 -5.69 -12.00
N SER A 406 18.44 -4.92 -13.05
CA SER A 406 17.70 -3.68 -13.32
C SER A 406 16.24 -3.99 -13.68
N ALA A 407 15.30 -3.52 -12.86
CA ALA A 407 13.86 -3.67 -13.08
C ALA A 407 13.45 -5.14 -13.33
N ALA A 408 13.97 -6.06 -12.51
CA ALA A 408 13.81 -7.51 -12.69
C ALA A 408 12.35 -7.93 -12.95
N PHE A 409 11.40 -7.49 -12.12
CA PHE A 409 9.99 -7.85 -12.29
C PHE A 409 9.36 -7.26 -13.55
N ASP A 410 9.79 -6.08 -13.99
CA ASP A 410 9.18 -5.35 -15.11
C ASP A 410 9.73 -5.79 -16.48
N THR A 411 10.80 -6.59 -16.50
CA THR A 411 11.55 -6.95 -17.72
C THR A 411 11.45 -8.42 -18.12
N ILE A 412 10.72 -9.22 -17.32
CA ILE A 412 10.50 -10.64 -17.56
C ILE A 412 9.80 -10.84 -18.91
N ASP A 413 10.35 -11.73 -19.72
CA ASP A 413 9.72 -12.15 -20.96
C ASP A 413 8.68 -13.23 -20.67
N HIS A 414 7.42 -13.00 -21.08
CA HIS A 414 6.33 -13.94 -20.82
C HIS A 414 6.55 -15.28 -21.51
N SER A 415 7.11 -15.29 -22.72
CA SER A 415 7.35 -16.54 -23.46
C SER A 415 8.41 -17.40 -22.78
N ILE A 416 9.50 -16.78 -22.31
CA ILE A 416 10.57 -17.47 -21.57
C ILE A 416 10.04 -17.96 -20.21
N LEU A 417 9.25 -17.13 -19.51
CA LEU A 417 8.66 -17.52 -18.23
C LEU A 417 7.73 -18.73 -18.40
N LEU A 418 6.81 -18.69 -19.36
CA LEU A 418 5.88 -19.79 -19.62
C LEU A 418 6.63 -21.07 -20.03
N HIS A 419 7.65 -20.95 -20.88
CA HIS A 419 8.49 -22.08 -21.25
C HIS A 419 9.18 -22.72 -20.03
N ARG A 420 9.71 -21.92 -19.09
CA ARG A 420 10.31 -22.44 -17.85
C ARG A 420 9.28 -23.06 -16.91
N LEU A 421 8.11 -22.44 -16.78
CA LEU A 421 7.00 -23.00 -16.00
C LEU A 421 6.56 -24.36 -16.55
N GLU A 422 6.53 -24.52 -17.87
CA GLU A 422 6.19 -25.79 -18.51
C GLU A 422 7.30 -26.84 -18.33
N ASN A 423 8.55 -26.51 -18.68
CA ASN A 423 9.61 -27.51 -18.80
C ASN A 423 10.37 -27.78 -17.50
N ASP A 424 10.60 -26.75 -16.68
CA ASP A 424 11.42 -26.86 -15.47
C ASP A 424 10.54 -27.12 -14.24
N VAL A 425 9.34 -26.53 -14.19
CA VAL A 425 8.39 -26.71 -13.07
C VAL A 425 7.36 -27.82 -13.36
N GLY A 426 7.12 -28.15 -14.63
CA GLY A 426 6.17 -29.19 -15.03
C GLY A 426 4.71 -28.72 -15.08
N LEU A 427 4.45 -27.42 -15.22
CA LEU A 427 3.08 -26.92 -15.35
C LEU A 427 2.51 -27.25 -16.73
N THR A 428 1.35 -27.90 -16.78
CA THR A 428 0.69 -28.29 -18.04
C THR A 428 -0.82 -28.07 -17.97
N GLY A 429 -1.55 -28.36 -19.05
CA GLY A 429 -3.01 -28.36 -19.04
C GLY A 429 -3.63 -27.01 -18.64
N THR A 430 -4.66 -27.06 -17.79
CA THR A 430 -5.38 -25.86 -17.35
C THR A 430 -4.55 -24.98 -16.43
N VAL A 431 -3.55 -25.55 -15.73
CA VAL A 431 -2.63 -24.79 -14.90
C VAL A 431 -1.76 -23.87 -15.76
N LEU A 432 -1.12 -24.41 -16.81
CA LEU A 432 -0.29 -23.59 -17.72
C LEU A 432 -1.14 -22.56 -18.46
N ALA A 433 -2.35 -22.95 -18.89
CA ALA A 433 -3.32 -22.02 -19.51
C ALA A 433 -3.65 -20.85 -18.57
N TRP A 434 -3.81 -21.11 -17.26
CA TRP A 434 -4.08 -20.08 -16.27
C TRP A 434 -2.94 -19.06 -16.17
N PHE A 435 -1.68 -19.51 -16.12
CA PHE A 435 -0.52 -18.61 -16.11
C PHE A 435 -0.40 -17.82 -17.42
N SER A 436 -0.70 -18.45 -18.57
CA SER A 436 -0.76 -17.76 -19.86
C SER A 436 -1.82 -16.67 -19.86
N SER A 437 -3.04 -16.99 -19.39
CA SER A 437 -4.16 -16.05 -19.27
C SER A 437 -3.86 -14.92 -18.27
N TYR A 438 -3.16 -15.23 -17.17
CA TYR A 438 -2.75 -14.25 -16.15
C TYR A 438 -1.78 -13.19 -16.69
N LEU A 439 -0.88 -13.59 -17.60
CA LEU A 439 0.15 -12.74 -18.20
C LEU A 439 -0.33 -12.01 -19.47
N SER A 440 -1.29 -12.59 -20.19
CA SER A 440 -1.82 -12.08 -21.46
C SER A 440 -2.95 -11.06 -21.27
N ASN A 441 -3.15 -10.19 -22.26
CA ASN A 441 -4.17 -9.13 -22.27
C ASN A 441 -4.14 -8.26 -20.99
N ARG A 442 -2.94 -8.01 -20.46
CA ARG A 442 -2.76 -7.15 -19.30
C ARG A 442 -2.62 -5.71 -19.72
N PHE A 443 -3.39 -4.85 -19.08
CA PHE A 443 -3.31 -3.41 -19.26
C PHE A 443 -2.93 -2.72 -17.96
N GLN A 444 -2.23 -1.59 -18.09
CA GLN A 444 -1.85 -0.73 -16.99
C GLN A 444 -2.24 0.71 -17.28
N TYR A 445 -2.59 1.42 -16.21
CA TYR A 445 -2.81 2.87 -16.23
C TYR A 445 -2.37 3.43 -14.89
N VAL A 446 -2.04 4.72 -14.86
CA VAL A 446 -1.68 5.44 -13.65
C VAL A 446 -2.81 6.38 -13.25
N GLN A 447 -3.12 6.41 -11.95
CA GLN A 447 -3.95 7.45 -11.36
C GLN A 447 -3.33 7.90 -10.04
N LYS A 448 -2.90 9.17 -9.97
CA LYS A 448 -2.17 9.73 -8.81
C LYS A 448 -3.03 9.71 -7.54
N CYS A 449 -4.26 10.16 -7.66
CA CYS A 449 -5.27 10.28 -6.59
C CYS A 449 -6.66 10.00 -7.16
N ALA A 450 -7.64 9.68 -6.31
CA ALA A 450 -9.02 9.41 -6.75
C ALA A 450 -9.63 10.56 -7.58
N ASP A 451 -9.25 11.80 -7.28
CA ASP A 451 -9.75 13.01 -7.96
C ASP A 451 -8.88 13.43 -9.17
N SER A 452 -7.80 12.71 -9.47
CA SER A 452 -6.93 13.02 -10.62
C SER A 452 -7.40 12.27 -11.87
N THR A 453 -7.21 12.90 -13.03
CA THR A 453 -7.40 12.26 -14.33
C THR A 453 -6.46 11.05 -14.47
N PRO A 454 -7.00 9.87 -14.81
CA PRO A 454 -6.17 8.69 -15.11
C PRO A 454 -5.41 8.89 -16.43
N SER A 455 -4.29 8.18 -16.58
CA SER A 455 -3.65 8.04 -17.89
C SER A 455 -4.49 7.17 -18.82
N LEU A 456 -4.11 7.14 -20.11
CA LEU A 456 -4.58 6.09 -21.01
C LEU A 456 -4.08 4.73 -20.56
N TYR A 457 -4.81 3.69 -20.95
CA TYR A 457 -4.39 2.30 -20.80
C TYR A 457 -3.23 2.01 -21.75
N THR A 458 -2.24 1.27 -21.26
CA THR A 458 -1.17 0.71 -22.09
C THR A 458 -1.07 -0.78 -21.83
N GLU A 459 -0.85 -1.55 -22.89
CA GLU A 459 -0.61 -2.99 -22.80
C GLU A 459 0.74 -3.29 -22.12
N VAL A 460 0.78 -4.35 -21.32
CA VAL A 460 1.97 -4.84 -20.61
C VAL A 460 2.56 -6.01 -21.39
N GLN A 461 3.55 -5.74 -22.24
CA GLN A 461 4.22 -6.75 -23.06
C GLN A 461 5.30 -7.55 -22.31
N TYR A 462 5.82 -7.00 -21.22
CA TYR A 462 6.88 -7.59 -20.41
C TYR A 462 6.59 -7.37 -18.93
N GLY A 463 7.10 -8.29 -18.12
CA GLY A 463 7.09 -8.18 -16.68
C GLY A 463 5.88 -8.83 -16.01
N VAL A 464 5.94 -8.86 -14.68
CA VAL A 464 4.91 -9.39 -13.79
C VAL A 464 4.48 -8.31 -12.79
N PRO A 465 3.22 -8.33 -12.32
CA PRO A 465 2.69 -7.28 -11.46
C PRO A 465 3.45 -7.14 -10.13
N GLN A 466 4.21 -6.04 -9.98
CA GLN A 466 4.99 -5.79 -8.77
C GLN A 466 4.09 -5.53 -7.55
N GLY A 467 4.02 -6.49 -6.62
CA GLY A 467 3.13 -6.42 -5.44
C GLY A 467 1.89 -7.33 -5.53
N SER A 468 1.81 -8.15 -6.58
CA SER A 468 1.05 -9.40 -6.61
C SER A 468 1.42 -10.32 -5.45
N VAL A 469 0.49 -11.22 -5.08
CA VAL A 469 0.75 -12.28 -4.09
C VAL A 469 1.26 -13.58 -4.71
N LEU A 470 1.04 -13.75 -6.02
CA LEU A 470 1.64 -14.76 -6.89
C LEU A 470 2.97 -14.20 -7.44
#